data_AF-A0AAV0GWF8-F1
#
_entry.id   AF-A0AAV0GWF8-F1
#
_cell.length_a   1.000
_cell.length_b   1.000
_cell.length_c   1.000
_cell.angle_alpha   90.00
_cell.angle_beta   90.00
_cell.angle_gamma   90.00
#
_symmetry.space_group_name_H-M   'P 1'
#
loop_
_entity.id
_entity.type
_entity.pdbx_description
1 polymer ?
#
loop_
_entity_poly.entity_id
_entity_poly.type
_entity_poly.pdbx_seq_one_letter_code
_entity_poly.pdbx_strand_id
1 'polypeptide(L)' 'MLRQFELARSVQLRPYNAIAFSGPIAVFVSVFLIYPLGQSGWFFVPSFG' A
#
# COMPACT_ATOMS: atom_id res chain seq x y z
N MET A 1 6.78 1.65 -2.30
CA MET A 1 6.90 0.84 -3.53
C MET A 1 8.08 1.26 -4.41
N LEU A 2 8.11 2.49 -4.96
CA LEU A 2 9.11 2.89 -5.97
C LEU A 2 10.57 2.76 -5.48
N ARG A 3 10.86 3.23 -4.26
CA ARG A 3 12.20 3.11 -3.65
C ARG A 3 12.70 1.67 -3.54
N GLN A 4 11.83 0.68 -3.31
CA GLN A 4 12.23 -0.73 -3.25
C GLN A 4 12.64 -1.25 -4.64
N PHE A 5 11.99 -0.78 -5.70
CA PHE A 5 12.39 -1.08 -7.09
C PHE A 5 13.70 -0.39 -7.47
N GLU A 6 13.87 0.87 -7.11
CA GLU A 6 15.11 1.63 -7.35
C GLU A 6 16.30 0.95 -6.68
N LEU A 7 16.15 0.57 -5.41
CA LEU A 7 17.18 -0.16 -4.68
C LEU A 7 17.44 -1.52 -5.32
N ALA A 8 16.41 -2.33 -5.58
CA ALA A 8 16.59 -3.64 -6.23
C ALA A 8 17.31 -3.52 -7.58
N ARG A 9 17.02 -2.48 -8.37
CA ARG A 9 17.73 -2.19 -9.62
C ARG A 9 19.19 -1.76 -9.38
N SER A 10 19.44 -0.92 -8.37
CA SER A 10 20.80 -0.42 -8.04
C SER A 10 21.75 -1.52 -7.59
N VAL A 11 21.25 -2.55 -6.88
CA VAL A 11 22.03 -3.72 -6.42
C VAL A 11 21.82 -4.98 -7.28
N GLN A 12 21.16 -4.84 -8.44
CA GLN A 12 20.86 -5.94 -9.38
C GLN A 12 20.15 -7.15 -8.75
N LEU A 13 19.34 -6.93 -7.72
CA LEU A 13 18.54 -7.95 -7.07
C LEU A 13 17.19 -8.14 -7.78
N ARG A 14 16.62 -9.34 -7.66
CA ARG A 14 15.25 -9.61 -8.14
C ARG A 14 14.25 -8.87 -7.24
N PRO A 15 13.29 -8.10 -7.79
CA PRO A 15 12.47 -7.17 -7.02
C PRO A 15 11.28 -7.81 -6.27
N TYR A 16 11.42 -9.02 -5.73
CA TYR A 16 10.33 -9.72 -5.05
C TYR A 16 9.84 -9.04 -3.78
N ASN A 17 10.73 -8.32 -3.07
CA ASN A 17 10.33 -7.54 -1.91
C ASN A 17 9.34 -6.43 -2.29
N ALA A 18 9.58 -5.75 -3.42
CA ALA A 18 8.65 -4.73 -3.91
C ALA A 18 7.31 -5.37 -4.30
N ILE A 19 7.33 -6.51 -5.00
CA ILE A 19 6.10 -7.22 -5.40
C ILE A 19 5.30 -7.68 -4.17
N ALA A 20 5.94 -8.28 -3.17
CA ALA A 20 5.28 -8.69 -1.93
C ALA A 20 4.64 -7.49 -1.19
N PHE A 21 5.27 -6.32 -1.25
CA PHE A 21 4.75 -5.09 -0.65
C PHE A 21 3.46 -4.55 -1.32
N SER A 22 3.08 -5.07 -2.50
CA SER A 22 1.77 -4.76 -3.09
C SER A 22 0.59 -5.21 -2.22
N GLY A 23 0.73 -6.31 -1.46
CA GLY A 23 -0.33 -6.82 -0.58
C GLY A 23 -0.71 -5.81 0.52
N PRO A 24 0.23 -5.37 1.36
CA PRO A 24 -0.03 -4.33 2.36
C PRO A 24 -0.56 -3.02 1.77
N ILE A 25 -0.07 -2.59 0.59
CA ILE A 25 -0.61 -1.41 -0.09
C ILE A 25 -2.08 -1.62 -0.47
N ALA A 26 -2.43 -2.78 -1.01
CA ALA A 26 -3.80 -3.08 -1.39
C ALA A 26 -4.74 -3.05 -0.18
N VAL A 27 -4.31 -3.58 0.97
CA VAL A 27 -5.08 -3.52 2.23
C VAL A 27 -5.22 -2.08 2.71
N PHE A 28 -4.15 -1.29 2.66
CA PHE A 28 -4.21 0.12 3.06
C PHE A 28 -5.18 0.91 2.17
N VAL A 29 -5.05 0.78 0.85
CA VAL A 29 -5.92 1.48 -0.11
C VAL A 29 -7.37 1.02 0.03
N SER A 30 -7.62 -0.28 0.21
CA SER A 30 -8.99 -0.78 0.35
C SER A 30 -9.66 -0.28 1.63
N VAL A 31 -8.97 -0.33 2.78
CA VAL A 31 -9.53 0.03 4.08
C VAL A 31 -9.59 1.55 4.29
N PHE A 32 -8.54 2.28 3.93
CA PHE A 32 -8.46 3.70 4.21
C PHE A 32 -8.98 4.58 3.09
N LEU A 33 -9.09 4.10 1.86
CA LEU A 33 -9.58 4.88 0.71
C LEU A 33 -10.89 4.33 0.15
N ILE A 34 -10.92 3.07 -0.28
CA ILE A 34 -12.08 2.53 -1.02
C ILE A 34 -13.28 2.37 -0.08
N TYR A 35 -13.07 1.84 1.12
CA TYR A 35 -14.12 1.63 2.11
C TYR A 35 -14.90 2.91 2.48
N PRO A 36 -14.28 4.05 2.89
CA PRO A 36 -15.03 5.27 3.19
C PRO A 36 -15.69 5.90 1.97
N LEU A 37 -15.15 5.72 0.76
CA LEU A 37 -15.78 6.19 -0.47
C LEU A 37 -17.10 5.45 -0.76
N GLY A 38 -17.23 4.21 -0.29
CA GLY A 38 -18.48 3.46 -0.30
C GLY A 38 -19.42 3.77 0.88
N GLN A 39 -18.99 4.62 1.83
CA GLN A 39 -19.76 5.04 3.00
C GLN A 39 -20.15 6.52 2.89
N SER A 40 -20.86 7.03 3.90
CA SER A 40 -21.29 8.43 3.95
C SER A 40 -20.16 9.42 4.29
N GLY A 41 -18.95 8.96 4.58
CA GLY A 41 -17.77 9.81 4.75
C GLY A 41 -16.57 9.16 5.41
N TRP A 42 -15.51 9.94 5.57
CA TRP A 42 -14.22 9.51 6.15
C TRP A 42 -14.28 9.24 7.66
N PHE A 43 -15.36 9.62 8.33
CA PHE A 43 -15.60 9.29 9.74
C PHE A 43 -15.60 7.77 10.00
N PHE A 44 -15.96 6.97 9.00
CA PHE A 44 -16.04 5.51 9.13
C PHE A 44 -14.71 4.79 8.92
N VAL A 45 -13.63 5.50 8.55
CA VAL A 45 -12.30 4.92 8.45
C VAL A 45 -11.73 4.61 9.84
N PRO A 46 -10.96 3.52 10.01
CA PRO A 46 -10.22 3.26 11.24
C PRO A 46 -9.32 4.44 11.60
N SER A 47 -9.37 4.88 12.86
CA SER A 47 -8.48 5.93 13.37
C SER A 47 -7.04 5.43 13.57
N PHE A 48 -6.06 6.31 13.41
CA PHE A 48 -4.68 6.03 13.81
C PHE A 48 -4.59 6.10 15.34
N GLY A 49 -4.30 4.96 15.98
CA GLY A 49 -4.20 4.82 17.44
C GLY A 49 -2.80 5.05 17.99
#